data_AF-A0A6S6TSC0-F1
#
_entry.id   AF-A0A6S6TSC0-F1
#
_cell.length_a   1.000
_cell.length_b   1.000
_cell.length_c   1.000
_cell.angle_alpha   90.00
_cell.angle_beta   90.00
_cell.angle_gamma   90.00
#
_symmetry.space_group_name_H-M   'P 1'
#
loop_
_entity.id
_entity.type
_entity.pdbx_description
1 polymer ?
#
loop_
_entity_poly.entity_id
_entity_poly.type
_entity_poly.pdbx_seq_one_letter_code
_entity_poly.pdbx_strand_id
1 'polypeptide(L)' 'MSDFLENLSPIDLTKEERPKDIMAMQLKVASPEKVMSWSYGEVKKPETINYRTLKPERD' A
#
# COMPACT_ATOMS: atom_id res chain seq x y z
N MET A 1 -15.46 8.09 13.01
CA MET A 1 -14.13 7.73 13.57
C MET A 1 -14.06 6.26 13.98
N SER A 2 -15.21 5.57 14.12
CA SER A 2 -15.36 4.16 14.49
C SER A 2 -15.19 3.17 13.33
N ASP A 3 -15.65 3.53 12.13
CA ASP A 3 -15.89 2.55 11.05
C ASP A 3 -14.61 2.05 10.36
N PHE A 4 -13.47 2.72 10.57
CA PHE A 4 -12.17 2.29 10.05
C PHE A 4 -11.55 1.17 10.91
N LEU A 5 -11.86 1.14 12.20
CA LEU A 5 -11.32 0.16 13.14
C LEU A 5 -12.11 -1.17 13.12
N GLU A 6 -13.33 -1.18 12.58
CA GLU A 6 -14.18 -2.38 12.51
C GLU A 6 -13.72 -3.39 11.44
N ASN A 7 -12.96 -2.95 10.44
CA ASN A 7 -12.44 -3.81 9.37
C ASN A 7 -11.01 -4.32 9.59
N LEU A 8 -10.42 -4.05 10.76
CA LEU A 8 -9.12 -4.59 11.12
C LEU A 8 -9.29 -6.03 11.58
N SER A 9 -9.27 -6.98 10.64
CA SER A 9 -9.11 -8.38 11.00
C SER A 9 -7.72 -8.57 11.61
N PRO A 10 -7.59 -9.15 12.82
CA PRO A 10 -6.29 -9.57 13.32
C PRO A 10 -5.60 -10.42 12.26
N ILE A 11 -4.34 -10.09 11.96
CA ILE A 11 -3.51 -10.92 11.09
C ILE A 11 -3.26 -12.20 11.88
N ASP A 12 -4.05 -13.22 11.58
CA ASP A 12 -3.85 -14.53 12.17
C ASP A 12 -2.59 -15.14 11.57
N LEU A 13 -1.52 -15.16 12.35
CA LEU A 13 -0.21 -15.68 11.95
C LEU A 13 -0.25 -17.19 11.66
N THR A 14 -1.38 -17.86 11.95
CA THR A 14 -1.62 -19.29 11.74
C THR A 14 -2.46 -19.61 10.49
N LYS A 15 -2.96 -18.60 9.75
CA LYS A 15 -3.73 -18.81 8.51
C LYS A 15 -2.97 -19.70 7.51
N GLU A 16 -3.66 -20.72 6.99
CA GLU A 16 -3.08 -21.73 6.09
C GLU A 16 -2.62 -21.17 4.73
N GLU A 17 -3.07 -19.97 4.36
CA GLU A 17 -2.77 -19.29 3.10
C GLU A 17 -1.42 -18.53 3.11
N ARG A 18 -0.55 -18.77 4.09
CA ARG A 18 0.82 -18.25 4.01
C ARG A 18 1.55 -18.94 2.85
N PRO A 19 2.27 -18.19 1.98
CA PRO A 19 3.19 -18.78 1.02
C PRO A 19 4.20 -19.69 1.74
N LYS A 20 4.08 -21.01 1.54
CA LYS A 20 4.93 -22.02 2.20
C LYS A 20 6.32 -22.14 1.55
N ASP A 21 6.51 -21.45 0.43
CA ASP A 21 7.73 -21.41 -0.39
C ASP A 21 8.75 -20.35 0.07
N ILE A 22 8.37 -19.45 0.99
CA ILE A 22 9.29 -18.45 1.54
C ILE A 22 9.98 -19.02 2.79
N MET A 23 11.26 -19.36 2.65
CA MET A 23 12.07 -19.90 3.76
C MET A 23 12.55 -18.84 4.76
N ALA A 24 12.78 -17.60 4.31
CA ALA A 24 13.30 -16.52 5.14
C ALA A 24 12.88 -15.15 4.61
N MET A 25 12.87 -14.14 5.49
CA MET A 25 12.56 -12.75 5.16
C MET A 25 13.64 -11.83 5.76
N GLN A 26 13.95 -10.73 5.07
CA GLN A 26 14.92 -9.74 5.51
C GLN A 26 14.37 -8.32 5.33
N LEU A 27 14.74 -7.44 6.25
CA LEU A 27 14.48 -6.00 6.17
C LEU A 27 15.78 -5.26 5.85
N LYS A 28 15.72 -4.27 4.96
CA LYS A 28 16.84 -3.39 4.58
C LYS A 28 16.31 -1.99 4.32
N VAL A 29 17.19 -0.99 4.47
CA VAL A 29 16.91 0.37 4.02
C VAL A 29 16.97 0.41 2.50
N ALA A 30 15.95 0.99 1.87
CA ALA A 30 15.93 1.20 0.42
C ALA A 30 16.74 2.44 0.03
N SER A 31 17.49 2.35 -1.08
CA SER A 31 18.16 3.51 -1.66
C SER A 31 17.17 4.37 -2.46
N PRO A 32 17.49 5.64 -2.77
CA PRO A 32 16.66 6.49 -3.62
C PRO A 32 16.31 5.83 -4.96
N GLU A 33 17.28 5.17 -5.62
CA GLU A 33 17.08 4.51 -6.91
C GLU A 33 16.10 3.33 -6.79
N LYS A 34 16.18 2.59 -5.68
CA LYS A 34 15.27 1.48 -5.38
C LYS A 34 13.84 1.99 -5.22
N VAL A 35 13.64 3.08 -4.46
CA VAL A 35 12.33 3.71 -4.28
C VAL A 35 11.77 4.18 -5.61
N MET A 36 12.58 4.82 -6.45
CA MET A 36 12.15 5.25 -7.79
C MET A 36 11.79 4.07 -8.70
N SER A 37 12.53 2.96 -8.63
CA SER A 37 12.22 1.75 -9.42
C SER A 37 10.90 1.08 -9.05
N TRP A 38 10.40 1.28 -7.82
CA TRP A 38 9.09 0.80 -7.38
C TRP A 38 7.96 1.74 -7.75
N SER A 39 8.29 3.00 -8.04
CA SER A 39 7.33 4.02 -8.34
C SER A 39 6.77 3.85 -9.75
N TYR A 40 5.47 4.08 -9.89
CA TYR A 40 4.76 4.12 -11.18
C TYR A 40 4.53 5.55 -11.69
N GLY A 41 4.98 6.56 -10.93
CA GLY A 41 4.76 7.96 -11.23
C GLY A 41 5.02 8.84 -10.02
N GLU A 42 5.28 10.12 -10.25
CA GLU A 42 5.47 11.12 -9.21
C GLU A 42 4.15 11.87 -8.95
N VAL A 43 3.70 11.89 -7.69
CA VAL A 43 2.55 12.70 -7.29
C VAL A 43 3.01 14.14 -7.08
N LYS A 44 2.57 15.05 -7.95
CA LYS A 44 2.98 16.46 -7.93
C LYS A 44 2.00 17.37 -7.21
N LYS A 45 0.74 16.96 -7.12
CA LYS A 45 -0.31 17.76 -6.53
C LYS A 45 -1.05 17.00 -5.42
N PRO A 46 -1.57 17.70 -4.40
CA PRO A 46 -2.22 17.07 -3.26
C PRO A 46 -3.70 16.73 -3.51
N GLU A 47 -4.25 16.98 -4.70
CA GLU A 47 -5.65 16.66 -4.97
C GLU A 47 -5.88 15.15 -5.08
N THR A 48 -7.10 14.71 -4.76
CA THR A 48 -7.46 13.30 -4.69
C THR A 48 -8.53 12.95 -5.71
N ILE A 49 -9.78 13.32 -5.44
CA ILE A 49 -10.95 12.98 -6.26
C ILE A 49 -11.73 14.25 -6.59
N ASN A 50 -12.21 14.33 -7.82
CA ASN A 50 -13.08 15.41 -8.25
C ASN A 50 -14.44 15.36 -7.53
N TYR A 51 -14.84 16.45 -6.88
CA TYR A 51 -16.09 16.50 -6.12
C TYR A 51 -17.37 16.32 -6.95
N ARG A 52 -17.35 16.66 -8.25
CA ARG A 52 -18.53 16.52 -9.13
C ARG A 52 -18.58 15.16 -9.81
N THR A 53 -17.46 14.75 -10.39
CA THR A 53 -17.42 13.54 -11.25
C THR A 53 -17.04 12.28 -10.49
N LEU A 54 -16.53 12.42 -9.26
CA LEU A 54 -16.02 11.32 -8.42
C LEU A 54 -14.90 10.50 -9.07
N LYS A 55 -14.24 11.07 -10.09
CA LYS A 55 -13.08 10.47 -10.75
C LYS A 55 -11.78 10.94 -10.07
N PRO A 56 -10.73 10.10 -10.05
CA PRO A 56 -9.40 10.54 -9.64
C PRO A 56 -8.97 11.77 -10.44
N GLU A 57 -8.34 12.71 -9.75
CA GLU A 57 -7.75 13.85 -10.44
C GLU A 57 -6.60 13.38 -11.33
N ARG A 58 -6.42 14.08 -12.45
CA ARG A 58 -5.34 13.77 -13.40
C ARG A 58 -4.12 14.60 -13.03
N ASP A 59 -3.11 13.91 -12.53
CA ASP A 59 -1.68 14.17 -12.69
C ASP A 59 -0.86 12.99 -12.14
#